data_AF-A0AAU1QFS2-F1
#
_entry.id   AF-A0AAU1QFS2-F1
#
_cell.length_a   1.000
_cell.length_b   1.000
_cell.length_c   1.000
_cell.angle_alpha   90.00
_cell.angle_beta   90.00
_cell.angle_gamma   90.00
#
_symmetry.space_group_name_H-M   'P 1'
#
loop_
_entity.id
_entity.type
_entity.pdbx_description
1 polymer ?
#
loop_
_entity_poly.entity_id
_entity_poly.type
_entity_poly.pdbx_seq_one_letter_code
_entity_poly.pdbx_strand_id
1 'polypeptide(L)'
;MSGNFITQSRPARRRAVAAGLALGLAALTGCGGAKVGESGSDKAGGGSGKCGTFNLAVNPWVGYEANAAVIAYVAEKDLKCQVTKKDLKEEVAWQGFGTGEVDAVVENWGHDDLKKKYITDQRTAVQAGTTGNKGVIGWFVPPWLAKEHPDITDWKNLNKYAANFKTSESGAKGQFLDGDPSFVTNDAALVKNLKLDYKVVYGGSEAALIQAFRQAEAKKTWVIGYFYAPQWFLSEVDLVKVNLPKYAAGCDSDAEKVACDYPEYQLDKIVSRKFAGSGSPAYDLVKNFSWTNEDQNLVAKYIAEDKMTPEAAAKKWVDANRDKVDAWIKKS
;
A
#
# COMPACT_ATOMS: atom_id res chain seq x y z
N MET A 1 47.21 -28.64 -54.69
CA MET A 1 47.92 -28.83 -53.41
C MET A 1 46.98 -29.63 -52.53
N SER A 2 46.97 -30.96 -52.65
CA SER A 2 47.87 -31.89 -51.92
C SER A 2 47.54 -31.85 -50.41
N GLY A 3 47.02 -32.89 -49.75
CA GLY A 3 47.03 -34.30 -50.12
C GLY A 3 45.98 -35.17 -49.43
N ASN A 4 45.93 -36.39 -49.96
CA ASN A 4 45.25 -37.60 -49.50
C ASN A 4 45.62 -38.00 -48.07
N PHE A 5 44.77 -38.78 -47.39
CA PHE A 5 45.09 -40.20 -47.12
C PHE A 5 43.84 -41.02 -46.77
N ILE A 6 43.80 -42.19 -47.40
CA ILE A 6 42.90 -43.33 -47.25
C ILE A 6 43.37 -44.09 -45.98
N THR A 7 42.61 -44.87 -45.20
CA THR A 7 42.21 -46.28 -45.44
C THR A 7 41.70 -46.91 -44.12
N GLN A 8 40.72 -47.82 -44.19
CA GLN A 8 40.53 -49.05 -43.36
C GLN A 8 40.40 -48.95 -41.81
N SER A 9 39.80 -49.87 -41.05
CA SER A 9 38.82 -50.94 -41.22
C SER A 9 38.52 -51.52 -39.82
N ARG A 10 37.36 -52.20 -39.69
CA ARG A 10 37.01 -53.31 -38.77
C ARG A 10 36.40 -53.04 -37.37
N PRO A 11 35.51 -53.97 -36.92
CA PRO A 11 34.57 -53.77 -35.81
C PRO A 11 34.96 -54.52 -34.52
N ALA A 12 34.53 -54.03 -33.35
CA ALA A 12 34.42 -54.87 -32.15
C ALA A 12 33.48 -54.28 -31.07
N ARG A 13 32.41 -55.03 -30.82
CA ARG A 13 31.74 -55.36 -29.53
C ARG A 13 31.78 -54.37 -28.35
N ARG A 14 30.55 -54.06 -27.94
CA ARG A 14 29.99 -54.06 -26.56
C ARG A 14 30.66 -53.17 -25.51
N ARG A 15 29.89 -52.20 -25.01
CA ARG A 15 29.50 -52.12 -23.59
C ARG A 15 28.35 -51.13 -23.42
N ALA A 16 27.28 -51.61 -22.81
CA ALA A 16 26.15 -50.81 -22.34
C ALA A 16 26.59 -49.98 -21.12
N VAL A 17 26.23 -48.70 -21.07
CA VAL A 17 26.06 -47.96 -19.81
C VAL A 17 24.92 -46.94 -19.97
N ALA A 18 23.94 -47.11 -19.09
CA ALA A 18 22.82 -46.27 -18.65
C ALA A 18 22.60 -44.88 -19.29
N ALA A 19 21.39 -44.70 -19.82
CA ALA A 19 20.79 -43.39 -20.08
C ALA A 19 20.37 -42.72 -18.76
N GLY A 20 21.04 -41.64 -18.39
CA GLY A 20 20.55 -40.69 -17.39
C GLY A 20 19.78 -39.56 -18.07
N LEU A 21 18.47 -39.50 -17.84
CA LEU A 21 17.60 -38.39 -18.26
C LEU A 21 17.94 -37.14 -17.45
N ALA A 22 18.52 -36.13 -18.09
CA ALA A 22 18.58 -34.77 -17.58
C ALA A 22 17.36 -34.00 -18.10
N LEU A 23 16.34 -33.82 -17.25
CA LEU A 23 15.24 -32.89 -17.50
C LEU A 23 15.61 -31.53 -16.88
N GLY A 24 16.05 -30.61 -17.75
CA GLY A 24 16.13 -29.19 -17.41
C GLY A 24 14.73 -28.59 -17.36
N LEU A 25 14.31 -28.09 -16.19
CA LEU A 25 13.15 -27.22 -16.06
C LEU A 25 13.60 -25.78 -16.27
N ALA A 26 13.19 -25.20 -17.39
CA ALA A 26 13.17 -23.76 -17.60
C ALA A 26 11.98 -23.18 -16.84
N ALA A 27 12.23 -22.34 -15.83
CA ALA A 27 11.21 -21.56 -15.16
C ALA A 27 10.85 -20.34 -16.03
N LEU A 28 9.65 -20.36 -16.62
CA LEU A 28 9.00 -19.18 -17.19
C LEU A 28 8.33 -18.42 -16.03
N THR A 29 8.91 -17.29 -15.65
CA THR A 29 8.29 -16.31 -14.75
C THR A 29 7.13 -15.63 -15.49
N GLY A 30 5.92 -16.10 -15.23
CA GLY A 30 4.69 -15.39 -15.61
C GLY A 30 4.31 -14.38 -14.53
N CYS A 31 4.14 -13.12 -14.93
CA CYS A 31 3.48 -12.09 -14.12
C CYS A 31 2.02 -12.51 -13.87
N GLY A 32 1.74 -13.11 -12.70
CA GLY A 32 0.39 -13.42 -12.23
C GLY A 32 -0.02 -12.44 -11.13
N GLY A 33 -1.14 -11.75 -11.32
CA GLY A 33 -1.74 -10.92 -10.28
C GLY A 33 -2.13 -11.79 -9.08
N ALA A 34 -1.53 -11.51 -7.92
CA ALA A 34 -1.74 -12.28 -6.71
C ALA A 34 -3.23 -12.29 -6.32
N LYS A 35 -3.85 -13.47 -6.40
CA LYS A 35 -5.12 -13.76 -5.74
C LYS A 35 -4.85 -14.17 -4.30
N VAL A 36 -5.74 -13.75 -3.40
CA VAL A 36 -5.85 -14.31 -2.04
C VAL A 36 -6.05 -15.82 -2.19
N GLY A 37 -5.08 -16.62 -1.73
CA GLY A 37 -5.12 -18.09 -1.78
C GLY A 37 -4.04 -18.82 -2.59
N GLU A 38 -3.07 -18.14 -3.23
CA GLU A 38 -2.01 -18.82 -4.04
C GLU A 38 -0.71 -19.17 -3.29
N SER A 39 -0.63 -18.91 -1.98
CA SER A 39 0.51 -19.32 -1.16
C SER A 39 0.04 -20.25 -0.05
N GLY A 40 0.42 -21.52 -0.16
CA GLY A 40 0.60 -22.47 0.95
C GLY A 40 -0.60 -22.71 1.86
N SER A 41 -1.14 -23.92 1.82
CA SER A 41 -1.96 -24.48 2.89
C SER A 41 -1.14 -24.65 4.17
N ASP A 42 -0.86 -23.55 4.87
CA ASP A 42 -0.35 -23.60 6.23
C ASP A 42 -1.49 -24.11 7.12
N LYS A 43 -1.29 -25.32 7.62
CA LYS A 43 -2.13 -25.93 8.64
C LYS A 43 -2.38 -24.89 9.74
N ALA A 44 -3.66 -24.57 9.94
CA ALA A 44 -4.13 -23.84 11.11
C ALA A 44 -3.60 -24.54 12.37
N GLY A 45 -2.49 -24.03 12.91
CA GLY A 45 -1.96 -24.43 14.19
C GLY A 45 -2.96 -23.98 15.25
N GLY A 46 -3.53 -24.92 15.98
CA GLY A 46 -4.41 -24.62 17.12
C GLY A 46 -3.64 -23.83 18.17
N GLY A 47 -3.75 -22.51 18.14
CA GLY A 47 -3.25 -21.62 19.18
C GLY A 47 -3.99 -21.88 20.49
N SER A 48 -3.29 -22.45 21.47
CA SER A 48 -3.82 -22.85 22.79
C SER A 48 -3.99 -21.67 23.76
N GLY A 49 -4.17 -20.44 23.27
CA GLY A 49 -4.46 -19.26 24.07
C GLY A 49 -5.84 -18.70 23.73
N LYS A 50 -6.48 -17.97 24.66
CA LYS A 50 -7.79 -17.32 24.41
C LYS A 50 -7.79 -16.40 23.17
N CYS A 51 -6.62 -15.92 22.73
CA CYS A 51 -6.53 -15.07 21.54
C CYS A 51 -6.54 -15.81 20.19
N GLY A 52 -5.93 -16.99 20.11
CA GLY A 52 -5.82 -17.74 18.86
C GLY A 52 -4.96 -17.04 17.78
N THR A 53 -5.23 -17.38 16.51
CA THR A 53 -4.59 -16.78 15.34
C THR A 53 -5.31 -15.48 14.94
N PHE A 54 -4.54 -14.45 14.58
CA PHE A 54 -5.03 -13.17 14.08
C PHE A 54 -4.36 -12.82 12.75
N ASN A 55 -5.14 -12.84 11.65
CA ASN A 55 -4.65 -12.57 10.31
C ASN A 55 -4.81 -11.08 9.96
N LEU A 56 -3.71 -10.35 9.98
CA LEU A 56 -3.69 -8.90 9.77
C LEU A 56 -3.20 -8.60 8.36
N ALA A 57 -4.00 -7.89 7.55
CA ALA A 57 -3.51 -7.36 6.29
C ALA A 57 -2.43 -6.30 6.54
N VAL A 58 -1.52 -6.11 5.59
CA VAL A 58 -0.53 -5.03 5.55
C VAL A 58 -0.57 -4.44 4.14
N ASN A 59 -1.07 -3.21 4.01
CA ASN A 59 -1.12 -2.54 2.71
C ASN A 59 0.20 -1.78 2.42
N PRO A 60 0.55 -1.55 1.13
CA PRO A 60 1.93 -1.23 0.75
C PRO A 60 2.26 0.26 0.89
N TRP A 61 2.05 0.80 2.08
CA TRP A 61 2.53 2.12 2.50
C TRP A 61 2.94 2.10 3.97
N VAL A 62 3.99 2.84 4.31
CA VAL A 62 4.63 2.71 5.63
C VAL A 62 3.76 3.21 6.79
N GLY A 63 2.83 4.13 6.52
CA GLY A 63 1.80 4.53 7.49
C GLY A 63 0.94 3.33 7.93
N TYR A 64 0.55 2.48 6.99
CA TYR A 64 -0.16 1.24 7.30
C TYR A 64 0.73 0.28 8.08
N GLU A 65 1.97 0.10 7.63
CA GLU A 65 2.92 -0.79 8.27
C GLU A 65 3.13 -0.41 9.74
N ALA A 66 3.17 0.89 10.05
CA ALA A 66 3.21 1.41 11.42
C ALA A 66 1.98 1.00 12.25
N ASN A 67 0.76 1.19 11.70
CA ASN A 67 -0.48 0.75 12.34
C ASN A 67 -0.44 -0.76 12.64
N ALA A 68 -0.12 -1.55 11.61
CA ALA A 68 -0.11 -3.00 11.70
C ALA A 68 0.98 -3.51 12.67
N ALA A 69 2.15 -2.86 12.71
CA ALA A 69 3.24 -3.22 13.59
C ALA A 69 2.88 -3.01 15.07
N VAL A 70 2.25 -1.88 15.42
CA VAL A 70 1.84 -1.60 16.80
C VAL A 70 0.73 -2.55 17.25
N ILE A 71 -0.29 -2.74 16.42
CA ILE A 71 -1.39 -3.67 16.73
C ILE A 71 -0.85 -5.10 16.88
N ALA A 72 -0.01 -5.56 15.95
CA ALA A 72 0.59 -6.90 16.02
C ALA A 72 1.46 -7.06 17.28
N TYR A 73 2.30 -6.07 17.60
CA TYR A 73 3.15 -6.12 18.78
C TYR A 73 2.33 -6.27 20.06
N VAL A 74 1.27 -5.48 20.23
CA VAL A 74 0.38 -5.58 21.41
C VAL A 74 -0.36 -6.92 21.44
N ALA A 75 -0.89 -7.37 20.29
CA ALA A 75 -1.54 -8.67 20.19
C ALA A 75 -0.61 -9.83 20.59
N GLU A 76 0.63 -9.84 20.11
CA GLU A 76 1.60 -10.89 20.41
C GLU A 76 2.14 -10.81 21.84
N LYS A 77 2.57 -9.62 22.28
CA LYS A 77 3.30 -9.47 23.55
C LYS A 77 2.36 -9.37 24.74
N ASP A 78 1.24 -8.67 24.63
CA ASP A 78 0.32 -8.43 25.75
C ASP A 78 -0.82 -9.45 25.76
N LEU A 79 -1.37 -9.81 24.58
CA LEU A 79 -2.53 -10.71 24.47
C LEU A 79 -2.17 -12.17 24.11
N LYS A 80 -0.90 -12.44 23.79
CA LYS A 80 -0.38 -13.78 23.42
C LYS A 80 -1.09 -14.39 22.21
N CYS A 81 -1.49 -13.55 21.25
CA CYS A 81 -2.02 -13.97 19.95
C CYS A 81 -0.90 -14.51 19.05
N GLN A 82 -1.25 -15.41 18.14
CA GLN A 82 -0.39 -15.74 17.00
C GLN A 82 -0.78 -14.84 15.83
N VAL A 83 0.02 -13.82 15.53
CA VAL A 83 -0.30 -12.88 14.45
C VAL A 83 0.32 -13.35 13.14
N THR A 84 -0.49 -13.42 12.09
CA THR A 84 -0.05 -13.66 10.72
C THR A 84 -0.27 -12.38 9.94
N LYS A 85 0.81 -11.67 9.62
CA LYS A 85 0.76 -10.49 8.75
C LYS A 85 0.77 -10.93 7.29
N LYS A 86 -0.06 -10.31 6.46
CA LYS A 86 -0.15 -10.60 5.02
C LYS A 86 -0.02 -9.33 4.21
N ASP A 87 1.07 -9.22 3.47
CA ASP A 87 1.27 -8.11 2.54
C ASP A 87 0.29 -8.25 1.37
N LEU A 88 -0.67 -7.34 1.31
CA LEU A 88 -1.77 -7.37 0.36
C LEU A 88 -2.02 -5.98 -0.19
N LYS A 89 -2.37 -5.90 -1.48
CA LYS A 89 -2.91 -4.66 -2.05
C LYS A 89 -4.22 -4.29 -1.36
N GLU A 90 -4.53 -3.01 -1.32
CA GLU A 90 -5.66 -2.45 -0.56
C GLU A 90 -6.98 -3.18 -0.87
N GLU A 91 -7.43 -3.17 -2.12
CA GLU A 91 -8.67 -3.85 -2.53
C GLU A 91 -8.61 -5.38 -2.36
N VAL A 92 -7.42 -5.96 -2.50
CA VAL A 92 -7.21 -7.42 -2.41
C VAL A 92 -7.41 -7.90 -0.96
N ALA A 93 -7.04 -7.09 0.04
CA ALA A 93 -7.22 -7.42 1.45
C ALA A 93 -8.70 -7.70 1.80
N TRP A 94 -9.64 -7.00 1.15
CA TRP A 94 -11.08 -7.20 1.37
C TRP A 94 -11.59 -8.58 0.91
N GLN A 95 -10.92 -9.19 -0.07
CA GLN A 95 -11.32 -10.51 -0.59
C GLN A 95 -11.14 -11.62 0.45
N GLY A 96 -10.20 -11.44 1.40
CA GLY A 96 -9.90 -12.42 2.44
C GLY A 96 -10.91 -12.49 3.59
N PHE A 97 -11.84 -11.52 3.71
CA PHE A 97 -12.80 -11.51 4.83
C PHE A 97 -13.75 -12.71 4.80
N GLY A 98 -14.21 -13.12 3.61
CA GLY A 98 -15.16 -14.24 3.48
C GLY A 98 -14.53 -15.61 3.74
N THR A 99 -13.24 -15.77 3.46
CA THR A 99 -12.50 -17.03 3.63
C THR A 99 -11.84 -17.14 5.01
N GLY A 100 -11.72 -16.03 5.74
CA GLY A 100 -10.95 -15.95 6.99
C GLY A 100 -9.44 -15.84 6.77
N GLU A 101 -9.02 -15.54 5.54
CA GLU A 101 -7.62 -15.26 5.26
C GLU A 101 -7.19 -13.88 5.73
N VAL A 102 -8.14 -12.95 5.91
CA VAL A 102 -7.92 -11.63 6.50
C VAL A 102 -8.96 -11.41 7.58
N ASP A 103 -8.51 -11.07 8.78
CA ASP A 103 -9.36 -10.73 9.92
C ASP A 103 -9.56 -9.21 10.05
N ALA A 104 -8.55 -8.41 9.73
CA ALA A 104 -8.62 -6.96 9.84
C ALA A 104 -7.86 -6.22 8.74
N VAL A 105 -8.48 -5.15 8.25
CA VAL A 105 -7.87 -4.01 7.57
C VAL A 105 -7.94 -2.83 8.53
N VAL A 106 -6.81 -2.28 8.94
CA VAL A 106 -6.73 -1.32 10.07
C VAL A 106 -6.60 0.15 9.66
N GLU A 107 -6.53 0.40 8.36
CA GLU A 107 -6.49 1.74 7.79
C GLU A 107 -7.11 1.70 6.40
N ASN A 108 -8.40 2.00 6.33
CA ASN A 108 -9.16 2.00 5.09
C ASN A 108 -9.39 3.42 4.59
N TRP A 109 -8.98 3.71 3.35
CA TRP A 109 -9.09 5.03 2.72
C TRP A 109 -10.41 5.19 1.96
N GLY A 110 -11.53 4.98 2.65
CA GLY A 110 -12.87 5.13 2.05
C GLY A 110 -13.45 3.82 1.52
N HIS A 111 -13.52 3.67 0.19
CA HIS A 111 -14.10 2.50 -0.51
C HIS A 111 -15.58 2.21 -0.20
N ASP A 112 -16.47 3.14 -0.52
CA ASP A 112 -17.92 2.94 -0.35
C ASP A 112 -18.47 1.77 -1.20
N ASP A 113 -17.86 1.50 -2.35
CA ASP A 113 -18.16 0.36 -3.20
C ASP A 113 -17.77 -0.98 -2.53
N LEU A 114 -16.58 -1.06 -1.91
CA LEU A 114 -16.16 -2.26 -1.16
C LEU A 114 -16.97 -2.44 0.11
N LYS A 115 -17.30 -1.35 0.82
CA LYS A 115 -18.23 -1.38 1.96
C LYS A 115 -19.59 -1.94 1.54
N LYS A 116 -20.15 -1.42 0.44
CA LYS A 116 -21.41 -1.96 -0.10
C LYS A 116 -21.29 -3.45 -0.41
N LYS A 117 -20.24 -3.86 -1.11
CA LYS A 117 -20.05 -5.26 -1.51
C LYS A 117 -19.87 -6.19 -0.31
N TYR A 118 -18.93 -5.92 0.59
CA TYR A 118 -18.51 -6.87 1.64
C TYR A 118 -19.31 -6.73 2.95
N ILE A 119 -19.78 -5.53 3.29
CA ILE A 119 -20.55 -5.30 4.52
C ILE A 119 -22.05 -5.48 4.26
N THR A 120 -22.59 -4.86 3.21
CA THR A 120 -24.03 -4.84 2.95
C THR A 120 -24.48 -6.08 2.17
N ASP A 121 -23.89 -6.32 1.01
CA ASP A 121 -24.38 -7.34 0.07
C ASP A 121 -23.93 -8.75 0.50
N GLN A 122 -22.64 -8.96 0.74
CA GLN A 122 -22.08 -10.27 1.13
C GLN A 122 -22.10 -10.53 2.64
N ARG A 123 -22.14 -9.47 3.45
CA ARG A 123 -22.13 -9.53 4.93
C ARG A 123 -20.95 -10.29 5.54
N THR A 124 -19.83 -10.38 4.83
CA THR A 124 -18.60 -11.02 5.27
C THR A 124 -17.72 -10.12 6.13
N ALA A 125 -17.92 -8.80 6.04
CA ALA A 125 -17.19 -7.80 6.82
C ALA A 125 -18.13 -6.92 7.66
N VAL A 126 -17.55 -6.22 8.65
CA VAL A 126 -18.19 -5.18 9.45
C VAL A 126 -17.21 -4.05 9.73
N GLN A 127 -17.72 -2.83 9.90
CA GLN A 127 -16.92 -1.69 10.32
C GLN A 127 -16.60 -1.79 11.83
N ALA A 128 -15.34 -1.55 12.20
CA ALA A 128 -14.83 -1.62 13.58
C ALA A 128 -14.46 -0.24 14.15
N GLY A 129 -15.05 0.83 13.61
CA GLY A 129 -14.83 2.21 14.03
C GLY A 129 -13.60 2.86 13.40
N THR A 130 -13.33 4.11 13.80
CA THR A 130 -12.21 4.90 13.28
C THR A 130 -10.85 4.39 13.77
N THR A 131 -9.82 4.54 12.94
CA THR A 131 -8.41 4.38 13.31
C THR A 131 -7.89 5.60 14.10
N GLY A 132 -8.64 6.71 14.11
CA GLY A 132 -8.26 7.99 14.72
C GLY A 132 -7.51 8.93 13.76
N ASN A 133 -6.94 8.38 12.68
CA ASN A 133 -6.24 9.13 11.66
C ASN A 133 -7.19 9.89 10.73
N LYS A 134 -6.80 11.12 10.40
CA LYS A 134 -7.47 11.96 9.39
C LYS A 134 -6.63 11.98 8.13
N GLY A 135 -7.16 11.41 7.07
CA GLY A 135 -6.51 11.28 5.78
C GLY A 135 -6.80 12.47 4.86
N VAL A 136 -5.78 12.91 4.14
CA VAL A 136 -5.90 13.86 3.02
C VAL A 136 -5.12 13.27 1.86
N ILE A 137 -5.77 13.15 0.70
CA ILE A 137 -5.12 12.83 -0.57
C ILE A 137 -5.11 14.10 -1.42
N GLY A 138 -4.12 14.25 -2.29
CA GLY A 138 -4.15 15.34 -3.25
C GLY A 138 -2.97 15.37 -4.19
N TRP A 139 -2.92 16.45 -4.95
CA TRP A 139 -1.83 16.75 -5.87
C TRP A 139 -0.85 17.68 -5.20
N PHE A 140 0.43 17.41 -5.36
CA PHE A 140 1.49 18.13 -4.66
C PHE A 140 2.62 18.50 -5.61
N VAL A 141 3.26 19.62 -5.30
CA VAL A 141 4.50 20.08 -5.91
C VAL A 141 5.57 20.28 -4.83
N PRO A 142 6.86 20.15 -5.16
CA PRO A 142 7.92 20.40 -4.19
C PRO A 142 7.99 21.90 -3.79
N PRO A 143 8.42 22.22 -2.56
CA PRO A 143 8.47 23.60 -2.04
C PRO A 143 9.16 24.59 -2.96
N TRP A 144 10.30 24.22 -3.56
CA TRP A 144 11.04 25.11 -4.44
C TRP A 144 10.20 25.57 -5.64
N LEU A 145 9.38 24.67 -6.19
CA LEU A 145 8.60 24.93 -7.38
C LEU A 145 7.44 25.88 -7.06
N ALA A 146 6.76 25.66 -5.94
CA ALA A 146 5.74 26.58 -5.46
C ALA A 146 6.32 27.96 -5.08
N LYS A 147 7.56 28.02 -4.58
CA LYS A 147 8.23 29.27 -4.26
C LYS A 147 8.58 30.09 -5.51
N GLU A 148 9.09 29.46 -6.56
CA GLU A 148 9.48 30.13 -7.80
C GLU A 148 8.28 30.40 -8.73
N HIS A 149 7.24 29.56 -8.65
CA HIS A 149 6.02 29.66 -9.43
C HIS A 149 4.78 29.61 -8.52
N PRO A 150 4.48 30.68 -7.75
CA PRO A 150 3.39 30.65 -6.76
C PRO A 150 1.99 30.37 -7.33
N ASP A 151 1.76 30.65 -8.61
CA ASP A 151 0.50 30.39 -9.30
C ASP A 151 0.32 28.90 -9.68
N ILE A 152 1.34 28.05 -9.53
CA ILE A 152 1.29 26.62 -9.87
C ILE A 152 0.35 25.83 -8.94
N THR A 153 0.05 26.35 -7.76
CA THR A 153 -0.85 25.72 -6.79
C THR A 153 -2.33 25.94 -7.12
N ASP A 154 -2.68 26.62 -8.20
CA ASP A 154 -4.04 26.63 -8.75
C ASP A 154 -4.10 25.72 -9.96
N TRP A 155 -4.95 24.68 -9.91
CA TRP A 155 -5.10 23.70 -10.98
C TRP A 155 -5.34 24.33 -12.36
N LYS A 156 -5.99 25.51 -12.41
CA LYS A 156 -6.27 26.23 -13.66
C LYS A 156 -5.01 26.66 -14.39
N ASN A 157 -3.90 26.83 -13.67
CA ASN A 157 -2.63 27.27 -14.24
C ASN A 157 -1.74 26.09 -14.67
N LEU A 158 -2.07 24.84 -14.36
CA LEU A 158 -1.19 23.70 -14.61
C LEU A 158 -0.82 23.53 -16.09
N ASN A 159 -1.73 23.84 -17.02
CA ASN A 159 -1.45 23.73 -18.46
C ASN A 159 -0.39 24.74 -18.95
N LYS A 160 -0.20 25.86 -18.25
CA LYS A 160 0.90 26.81 -18.52
C LYS A 160 2.28 26.15 -18.35
N TYR A 161 2.36 25.15 -17.47
CA TYR A 161 3.60 24.49 -17.06
C TYR A 161 3.75 23.07 -17.59
N ALA A 162 2.75 22.53 -18.32
CA ALA A 162 2.74 21.14 -18.77
C ALA A 162 4.01 20.72 -19.52
N ALA A 163 4.60 21.65 -20.31
CA ALA A 163 5.83 21.38 -21.04
C ALA A 163 7.06 21.14 -20.15
N ASN A 164 7.10 21.75 -18.96
CA ASN A 164 8.18 21.58 -18.00
C ASN A 164 8.14 20.22 -17.30
N PHE A 165 6.98 19.56 -17.26
CA PHE A 165 6.80 18.25 -16.65
C PHE A 165 6.96 17.09 -17.64
N LYS A 166 7.37 17.33 -18.89
CA LYS A 166 7.50 16.29 -19.91
C LYS A 166 8.56 15.25 -19.54
N THR A 167 8.24 13.99 -19.75
CA THR A 167 9.14 12.84 -19.62
C THR A 167 9.04 11.94 -20.85
N SER A 168 9.92 10.95 -20.96
CA SER A 168 9.81 9.91 -21.98
C SER A 168 8.48 9.14 -21.91
N GLU A 169 7.92 9.00 -20.70
CA GLU A 169 6.73 8.23 -20.38
C GLU A 169 5.45 9.02 -20.67
N SER A 170 5.49 10.36 -20.57
CA SER A 170 4.36 11.24 -20.84
C SER A 170 4.26 11.68 -22.31
N GLY A 171 5.34 11.51 -23.10
CA GLY A 171 5.39 11.86 -24.51
C GLY A 171 5.24 13.38 -24.73
N ALA A 172 4.25 13.79 -25.52
CA ALA A 172 4.02 15.20 -25.82
C ALA A 172 3.37 15.99 -24.68
N LYS A 173 2.85 15.32 -23.64
CA LYS A 173 2.13 15.91 -22.50
C LYS A 173 3.05 16.06 -21.29
N GLY A 174 2.66 16.87 -20.30
CA GLY A 174 3.29 16.85 -18.98
C GLY A 174 3.06 15.51 -18.26
N GLN A 175 4.00 15.08 -17.44
CA GLN A 175 3.81 13.94 -16.54
C GLN A 175 3.10 14.41 -15.27
N PHE A 176 2.02 13.73 -14.91
CA PHE A 176 1.54 13.69 -13.55
C PHE A 176 1.98 12.35 -12.94
N LEU A 177 2.76 12.38 -11.85
CA LEU A 177 3.29 11.18 -11.22
C LEU A 177 2.30 10.64 -10.17
N ASP A 178 1.73 9.47 -10.41
CA ASP A 178 0.84 8.78 -9.48
C ASP A 178 1.62 7.67 -8.72
N GLY A 179 1.02 7.09 -7.69
CA GLY A 179 1.62 6.09 -6.80
C GLY A 179 1.57 4.65 -7.32
N ASP A 180 1.37 3.71 -6.40
CA ASP A 180 1.04 2.33 -6.76
C ASP A 180 -0.35 2.29 -7.41
N PRO A 181 -0.55 1.57 -8.54
CA PRO A 181 -1.86 1.46 -9.19
C PRO A 181 -3.00 0.90 -8.33
N SER A 182 -2.70 0.34 -7.15
CA SER A 182 -3.67 -0.17 -6.19
C SER A 182 -4.10 0.82 -5.11
N PHE A 183 -3.50 2.02 -5.07
CA PHE A 183 -3.94 3.08 -4.17
C PHE A 183 -5.27 3.68 -4.65
N VAL A 184 -6.05 4.20 -3.70
CA VAL A 184 -7.20 5.06 -4.01
C VAL A 184 -6.71 6.31 -4.74
N THR A 185 -7.12 6.45 -5.99
CA THR A 185 -6.82 7.61 -6.85
C THR A 185 -7.94 7.89 -7.84
N ASN A 186 -8.13 9.17 -8.15
CA ASN A 186 -9.03 9.71 -9.17
C ASN A 186 -8.25 10.44 -10.29
N ASP A 187 -6.93 10.32 -10.32
CA ASP A 187 -6.06 11.27 -11.04
C ASP A 187 -6.23 11.21 -12.56
N ALA A 188 -6.46 10.03 -13.12
CA ALA A 188 -6.76 9.88 -14.55
C ALA A 188 -8.08 10.57 -14.94
N ALA A 189 -9.11 10.44 -14.09
CA ALA A 189 -10.40 11.11 -14.29
C ALA A 189 -10.25 12.63 -14.13
N LEU A 190 -9.51 13.09 -13.12
CA LEU A 190 -9.21 14.51 -12.90
C LEU A 190 -8.47 15.13 -14.07
N VAL A 191 -7.37 14.52 -14.54
CA VAL A 191 -6.62 15.00 -15.71
C VAL A 191 -7.54 15.14 -16.94
N LYS A 192 -8.38 14.12 -17.19
CA LYS A 192 -9.32 14.12 -18.32
C LYS A 192 -10.40 15.20 -18.18
N ASN A 193 -11.09 15.23 -17.03
CA ASN A 193 -12.30 16.04 -16.83
C ASN A 193 -11.98 17.51 -16.59
N LEU A 194 -10.81 17.81 -16.02
CA LEU A 194 -10.27 19.17 -15.91
C LEU A 194 -9.56 19.65 -17.18
N LYS A 195 -9.52 18.81 -18.24
CA LYS A 195 -8.91 19.12 -19.54
C LYS A 195 -7.45 19.54 -19.43
N LEU A 196 -6.70 18.81 -18.60
CA LEU A 196 -5.29 19.07 -18.36
C LEU A 196 -4.42 18.39 -19.43
N ASP A 197 -3.37 19.08 -19.87
CA ASP A 197 -2.40 18.57 -20.85
C ASP A 197 -1.33 17.68 -20.20
N TYR A 198 -1.81 16.73 -19.42
CA TYR A 198 -1.00 15.79 -18.65
C TYR A 198 -1.33 14.35 -19.03
N LYS A 199 -0.38 13.47 -18.79
CA LYS A 199 -0.55 12.02 -18.78
C LYS A 199 -0.19 11.51 -17.39
N VAL A 200 -1.08 10.73 -16.81
CA VAL A 200 -0.82 10.02 -15.55
C VAL A 200 0.18 8.89 -15.80
N VAL A 201 1.25 8.88 -15.01
CA VAL A 201 2.29 7.85 -15.02
C VAL A 201 2.42 7.31 -13.61
N TYR A 202 2.25 6.00 -13.43
CA TYR A 202 2.32 5.35 -12.13
C TYR A 202 3.76 5.03 -11.75
N GLY A 203 4.24 5.60 -10.65
CA GLY A 203 5.56 5.34 -10.08
C GLY A 203 5.68 3.98 -9.39
N GLY A 204 4.54 3.32 -9.12
CA GLY A 204 4.49 1.92 -8.69
C GLY A 204 4.73 1.67 -7.21
N SER A 205 5.02 2.69 -6.40
CA SER A 205 5.13 2.57 -4.94
C SER A 205 5.16 3.94 -4.24
N GLU A 206 4.86 3.96 -2.94
CA GLU A 206 5.10 5.11 -2.06
C GLU A 206 6.58 5.54 -2.07
N ALA A 207 7.51 4.59 -2.01
CA ALA A 207 8.95 4.87 -2.00
C ALA A 207 9.40 5.63 -3.26
N ALA A 208 8.82 5.29 -4.42
CA ALA A 208 9.08 5.99 -5.68
C ALA A 208 8.58 7.45 -5.65
N LEU A 209 7.38 7.70 -5.09
CA LEU A 209 6.85 9.05 -4.91
C LEU A 209 7.75 9.89 -3.99
N ILE A 210 8.11 9.35 -2.81
CA ILE A 210 9.01 10.00 -1.85
C ILE A 210 10.34 10.34 -2.52
N GLN A 211 10.94 9.39 -3.25
CA GLN A 211 12.21 9.62 -3.93
C GLN A 211 12.08 10.69 -5.02
N ALA A 212 11.01 10.69 -5.81
CA ALA A 212 10.78 11.68 -6.85
C ALA A 212 10.68 13.09 -6.26
N PHE A 213 9.87 13.28 -5.21
CA PHE A 213 9.74 14.57 -4.54
C PHE A 213 11.02 15.02 -3.83
N ARG A 214 11.73 14.11 -3.15
CA ARG A 214 13.02 14.42 -2.51
C ARG A 214 14.05 14.88 -3.54
N GLN A 215 14.14 14.18 -4.68
CA GLN A 215 15.05 14.58 -5.76
C GLN A 215 14.62 15.89 -6.41
N ALA A 216 13.32 16.09 -6.60
CA ALA A 216 12.77 17.33 -7.12
C ALA A 216 13.17 18.52 -6.25
N GLU A 217 13.04 18.41 -4.93
CA GLU A 217 13.46 19.45 -4.00
C GLU A 217 14.97 19.68 -4.01
N ALA A 218 15.77 18.61 -3.98
CA ALA A 218 17.23 18.71 -3.93
C ALA A 218 17.84 19.26 -5.23
N LYS A 219 17.32 18.84 -6.39
CA LYS A 219 17.89 19.14 -7.71
C LYS A 219 17.12 20.21 -8.49
N LYS A 220 16.05 20.75 -7.91
CA LYS A 220 15.16 21.74 -8.55
C LYS A 220 14.60 21.23 -9.88
N THR A 221 14.19 19.96 -9.91
CA THR A 221 13.56 19.34 -11.10
C THR A 221 12.05 19.34 -10.96
N TRP A 222 11.34 19.55 -12.07
CA TRP A 222 9.89 19.69 -12.11
C TRP A 222 9.20 18.35 -11.83
N VAL A 223 8.41 18.29 -10.75
CA VAL A 223 7.55 17.15 -10.41
C VAL A 223 6.22 17.68 -9.87
N ILE A 224 5.12 17.14 -10.38
CA ILE A 224 3.78 17.22 -9.81
C ILE A 224 3.25 15.81 -9.70
N GLY A 225 2.61 15.48 -8.58
CA GLY A 225 2.13 14.12 -8.38
C GLY A 225 1.18 13.93 -7.22
N TYR A 226 0.66 12.71 -7.16
CA TYR A 226 -0.14 12.18 -6.07
C TYR A 226 0.69 12.15 -4.79
N PHE A 227 0.10 12.59 -3.69
CA PHE A 227 0.60 12.31 -2.36
C PHE A 227 -0.51 12.40 -1.33
N TYR A 228 -0.19 12.13 -0.08
CA TYR A 228 -1.19 12.08 0.99
C TYR A 228 -0.59 12.42 2.35
N ALA A 229 -1.47 12.67 3.31
CA ALA A 229 -1.18 12.81 4.74
C ALA A 229 -2.19 11.98 5.55
N PRO A 230 -1.82 11.38 6.68
CA PRO A 230 -0.53 11.44 7.37
C PRO A 230 0.60 10.74 6.59
N GLN A 231 1.76 11.40 6.57
CA GLN A 231 2.95 10.89 5.92
C GLN A 231 4.22 11.49 6.53
N TRP A 232 5.13 10.66 7.03
CA TRP A 232 6.34 11.10 7.75
C TRP A 232 7.24 11.99 6.88
N PHE A 233 7.29 11.73 5.57
CA PHE A 233 8.11 12.48 4.61
C PHE A 233 7.76 13.97 4.57
N LEU A 234 6.52 14.36 4.90
CA LEU A 234 6.12 15.76 4.93
C LEU A 234 6.86 16.59 6.00
N SER A 235 7.47 15.93 6.99
CA SER A 235 8.37 16.59 7.95
C SER A 235 9.79 16.84 7.40
N GLU A 236 10.20 16.10 6.37
CA GLU A 236 11.47 16.28 5.67
C GLU A 236 11.31 17.30 4.54
N VAL A 237 10.26 17.13 3.72
CA VAL A 237 9.91 18.00 2.61
C VAL A 237 8.43 18.35 2.71
N ASP A 238 8.14 19.58 3.15
CA ASP A 238 6.78 20.11 3.32
C ASP A 238 6.13 20.42 1.96
N LEU A 239 5.72 19.36 1.26
CA LEU A 239 5.15 19.47 -0.08
C LEU A 239 3.94 20.39 -0.11
N VAL A 240 3.81 21.17 -1.18
CA VAL A 240 2.76 22.17 -1.31
C VAL A 240 1.61 21.58 -2.12
N LYS A 241 0.42 21.53 -1.51
CA LYS A 241 -0.79 21.02 -2.15
C LYS A 241 -1.26 21.97 -3.26
N VAL A 242 -1.60 21.40 -4.41
CA VAL A 242 -2.30 22.06 -5.49
C VAL A 242 -3.79 22.09 -5.17
N ASN A 243 -4.40 23.27 -5.25
CA ASN A 243 -5.83 23.46 -5.05
C ASN A 243 -6.56 22.98 -6.30
N LEU A 244 -7.23 21.83 -6.20
CA LEU A 244 -8.19 21.32 -7.20
C LEU A 244 -9.58 21.95 -6.95
N PRO A 245 -10.57 21.77 -7.84
CA PRO A 245 -11.95 22.18 -7.54
C PRO A 245 -12.41 21.53 -6.24
N LYS A 246 -12.96 22.29 -5.29
CA LYS A 246 -13.29 21.77 -3.95
C LYS A 246 -14.20 20.53 -4.03
N TYR A 247 -13.92 19.55 -3.18
CA TYR A 247 -14.81 18.40 -3.00
C TYR A 247 -16.21 18.85 -2.56
N ALA A 248 -17.22 18.27 -3.18
CA ALA A 248 -18.61 18.30 -2.74
C ALA A 248 -19.11 16.86 -2.60
N ALA A 249 -19.96 16.61 -1.61
CA ALA A 249 -20.45 15.26 -1.32
C ALA A 249 -21.00 14.57 -2.58
N GLY A 250 -20.50 13.37 -2.88
CA GLY A 250 -20.90 12.57 -4.02
C GLY A 250 -20.20 12.92 -5.35
N CYS A 251 -19.27 13.88 -5.36
CA CYS A 251 -18.49 14.20 -6.55
C CYS A 251 -17.65 13.01 -7.07
N ASP A 252 -17.27 12.09 -6.18
CA ASP A 252 -16.53 10.87 -6.44
C ASP A 252 -17.41 9.61 -6.58
N SER A 253 -18.74 9.78 -6.63
CA SER A 253 -19.70 8.66 -6.77
C SER A 253 -19.64 7.94 -8.12
N ASP A 254 -19.12 8.60 -9.15
CA ASP A 254 -18.88 8.05 -10.49
C ASP A 254 -17.42 8.31 -10.87
N ALA A 255 -16.61 7.25 -10.80
CA ALA A 255 -15.17 7.29 -11.03
C ALA A 255 -14.79 7.92 -12.39
N GLU A 256 -15.65 7.82 -13.42
CA GLU A 256 -15.35 8.40 -14.73
C GLU A 256 -15.64 9.90 -14.81
N LYS A 257 -16.47 10.44 -13.90
CA LYS A 257 -16.94 11.84 -13.92
C LYS A 257 -16.25 12.73 -12.88
N VAL A 258 -15.34 12.18 -12.08
CA VAL A 258 -14.66 12.93 -11.02
C VAL A 258 -13.93 14.15 -11.59
N ALA A 259 -14.24 15.32 -11.04
CA ALA A 259 -13.69 16.60 -11.44
C ALA A 259 -13.47 17.55 -10.24
N CYS A 260 -13.29 16.99 -9.05
CA CYS A 260 -13.02 17.70 -7.80
C CYS A 260 -11.89 17.04 -7.01
N ASP A 261 -11.33 17.79 -6.07
CA ASP A 261 -10.38 17.35 -5.08
C ASP A 261 -10.91 16.16 -4.28
N TYR A 262 -10.00 15.50 -3.56
CA TYR A 262 -10.35 14.39 -2.69
C TYR A 262 -11.11 14.88 -1.45
N PRO A 263 -12.02 14.06 -0.88
CA PRO A 263 -12.60 14.36 0.42
C PRO A 263 -11.53 14.30 1.52
N GLU A 264 -11.85 14.88 2.67
CA GLU A 264 -11.15 14.51 3.90
C GLU A 264 -11.62 13.12 4.33
N TYR A 265 -10.67 12.23 4.59
CA TYR A 265 -10.96 10.86 5.01
C TYR A 265 -10.92 10.75 6.53
N GLN A 266 -11.97 10.17 7.12
CA GLN A 266 -11.89 9.62 8.46
C GLN A 266 -11.52 8.15 8.31
N LEU A 267 -10.24 7.82 8.50
CA LEU A 267 -9.76 6.46 8.28
C LEU A 267 -10.42 5.53 9.29
N ASP A 268 -10.92 4.40 8.79
CA ASP A 268 -11.62 3.42 9.56
C ASP A 268 -11.02 2.02 9.44
N LYS A 269 -11.46 1.16 10.34
CA LYS A 269 -11.04 -0.24 10.42
C LYS A 269 -12.19 -1.11 9.95
N ILE A 270 -11.87 -2.09 9.14
CA ILE A 270 -12.83 -3.06 8.62
C ILE A 270 -12.35 -4.44 9.03
N VAL A 271 -13.25 -5.24 9.59
CA VAL A 271 -12.91 -6.57 10.08
C VAL A 271 -13.84 -7.62 9.50
N SER A 272 -13.38 -8.87 9.44
CA SER A 272 -14.26 -9.98 9.09
C SER A 272 -15.37 -10.13 10.14
N ARG A 273 -16.58 -10.46 9.71
CA ARG A 273 -17.71 -10.73 10.63
C ARG A 273 -17.39 -11.89 11.56
N LYS A 274 -16.63 -12.88 11.07
CA LYS A 274 -16.16 -14.03 11.86
C LYS A 274 -15.23 -13.59 13.00
N PHE A 275 -14.27 -12.71 12.71
CA PHE A 275 -13.37 -12.17 13.73
C PHE A 275 -14.13 -11.34 14.76
N ALA A 276 -15.06 -10.49 14.32
CA ALA A 276 -15.89 -9.67 15.21
C ALA A 276 -16.76 -10.51 16.16
N GLY A 277 -17.18 -11.71 15.75
CA GLY A 277 -17.95 -12.66 16.55
C GLY A 277 -17.12 -13.72 17.28
N SER A 278 -15.79 -13.67 17.20
CA SER A 278 -14.92 -14.76 17.67
C SER A 278 -14.73 -14.81 19.18
N GLY A 279 -14.97 -13.71 19.88
CA GLY A 279 -14.59 -13.54 21.29
C GLY A 279 -13.08 -13.43 21.52
N SER A 280 -12.28 -13.28 20.44
CA SER A 280 -10.84 -13.05 20.55
C SER A 280 -10.55 -11.66 21.13
N PRO A 281 -9.70 -11.52 22.16
CA PRO A 281 -9.24 -10.21 22.64
C PRO A 281 -8.50 -9.38 21.57
N ALA A 282 -8.00 -10.00 20.48
CA ALA A 282 -7.45 -9.23 19.36
C ALA A 282 -8.51 -8.38 18.65
N TYR A 283 -9.78 -8.83 18.62
CA TYR A 283 -10.85 -8.01 18.06
C TYR A 283 -11.09 -6.76 18.90
N ASP A 284 -11.11 -6.90 20.24
CA ASP A 284 -11.27 -5.77 21.14
C ASP A 284 -10.10 -4.78 20.99
N LEU A 285 -8.86 -5.29 20.88
CA LEU A 285 -7.69 -4.47 20.57
C LEU A 285 -7.89 -3.69 19.27
N VAL A 286 -8.25 -4.34 18.15
CA VAL A 286 -8.46 -3.66 16.86
C VAL A 286 -9.59 -2.64 16.97
N LYS A 287 -10.71 -3.00 17.59
CA LYS A 287 -11.87 -2.12 17.76
C LYS A 287 -11.52 -0.88 18.57
N ASN A 288 -10.77 -1.03 19.65
CA ASN A 288 -10.40 0.06 20.55
C ASN A 288 -9.18 0.85 20.08
N PHE A 289 -8.34 0.28 19.21
CA PHE A 289 -7.15 0.94 18.66
C PHE A 289 -7.55 2.24 17.98
N SER A 290 -7.03 3.35 18.49
CA SER A 290 -7.22 4.66 17.91
C SER A 290 -6.06 5.53 18.32
N TRP A 291 -5.45 6.22 17.37
CA TRP A 291 -4.33 7.11 17.63
C TRP A 291 -4.24 8.25 16.62
N THR A 292 -3.28 9.13 16.84
CA THR A 292 -3.14 10.39 16.10
C THR A 292 -2.31 10.22 14.82
N ASN A 293 -2.40 11.20 13.92
CA ASN A 293 -1.51 11.29 12.75
C ASN A 293 -0.04 11.42 13.18
N GLU A 294 0.23 12.10 14.29
CA GLU A 294 1.57 12.26 14.86
C GLU A 294 2.14 10.93 15.35
N ASP A 295 1.33 10.11 16.04
CA ASP A 295 1.74 8.78 16.51
C ASP A 295 2.09 7.87 15.32
N GLN A 296 1.24 7.83 14.30
CA GLN A 296 1.49 7.04 13.09
C GLN A 296 2.74 7.52 12.36
N ASN A 297 2.89 8.82 12.12
CA ASN A 297 4.05 9.39 11.45
C ASN A 297 5.36 9.12 12.21
N LEU A 298 5.32 9.15 13.55
CA LEU A 298 6.48 8.86 14.37
C LEU A 298 6.96 7.42 14.19
N VAL A 299 6.05 6.45 14.24
CA VAL A 299 6.38 5.03 14.03
C VAL A 299 6.78 4.77 12.59
N ALA A 300 6.08 5.35 11.62
CA ALA A 300 6.42 5.27 10.21
C ALA A 300 7.83 5.81 9.93
N LYS A 301 8.21 6.93 10.58
CA LYS A 301 9.57 7.48 10.50
C LYS A 301 10.61 6.52 11.07
N TYR A 302 10.35 5.90 12.23
CA TYR A 302 11.25 4.89 12.79
C TYR A 302 11.54 3.75 11.81
N ILE A 303 10.52 3.33 11.05
CA ILE A 303 10.65 2.27 10.05
C ILE A 303 11.38 2.80 8.80
N ALA A 304 10.87 3.85 8.19
CA ALA A 304 11.31 4.32 6.88
C ALA A 304 12.64 5.07 6.91
N GLU A 305 12.87 5.91 7.91
CA GLU A 305 14.05 6.78 8.00
C GLU A 305 15.12 6.19 8.93
N ASP A 306 14.74 5.83 10.17
CA ASP A 306 15.68 5.28 11.15
C ASP A 306 16.04 3.80 10.87
N LYS A 307 15.41 3.17 9.87
CA LYS A 307 15.65 1.79 9.43
C LYS A 307 15.44 0.75 10.53
N MET A 308 14.57 1.03 11.50
CA MET A 308 14.17 0.04 12.50
C MET A 308 13.29 -1.04 11.85
N THR A 309 13.34 -2.26 12.38
CA THR A 309 12.32 -3.26 12.02
C THR A 309 10.96 -2.79 12.54
N PRO A 310 9.84 -3.16 11.89
CA PRO A 310 8.51 -2.78 12.36
C PRO A 310 8.25 -3.20 13.80
N GLU A 311 8.70 -4.39 14.21
CA GLU A 311 8.58 -4.87 15.61
C GLU A 311 9.36 -3.96 16.58
N ALA A 312 10.58 -3.55 16.23
CA ALA A 312 11.39 -2.70 17.10
C ALA A 312 10.82 -1.26 17.19
N ALA A 313 10.32 -0.72 16.07
CA ALA A 313 9.64 0.57 16.03
C ALA A 313 8.35 0.55 16.88
N ALA A 314 7.54 -0.49 16.72
CA ALA A 314 6.35 -0.72 17.53
C ALA A 314 6.68 -0.82 19.01
N LYS A 315 7.66 -1.65 19.39
CA LYS A 315 8.13 -1.78 20.77
C LYS A 315 8.52 -0.43 21.37
N LYS A 316 9.33 0.34 20.65
CA LYS A 316 9.82 1.65 21.11
C LYS A 316 8.65 2.60 21.40
N TRP A 317 7.65 2.66 20.52
CA TRP A 317 6.48 3.50 20.73
C TRP A 317 5.57 2.98 21.85
N VAL A 318 5.31 1.67 21.88
CA VAL A 318 4.50 0.97 22.89
C VAL A 318 5.05 1.20 24.30
N ASP A 319 6.35 1.02 24.51
CA ASP A 319 7.01 1.21 25.80
C ASP A 319 6.88 2.67 26.29
N ALA A 320 6.91 3.63 25.36
CA ALA A 320 6.79 5.05 25.65
C ALA A 320 5.34 5.56 25.83
N ASN A 321 4.34 4.79 25.39
CA ASN A 321 2.92 5.17 25.37
C ASN A 321 2.06 4.11 26.06
N ARG A 322 2.52 3.57 27.19
CA ARG A 322 1.89 2.39 27.77
C ARG A 322 0.45 2.64 28.22
N ASP A 323 0.18 3.83 28.72
CA ASP A 323 -1.14 4.32 29.11
C ASP A 323 -2.17 4.27 27.97
N LYS A 324 -1.79 4.71 26.75
CA LYS A 324 -2.65 4.63 25.56
C LYS A 324 -3.00 3.19 25.22
N VAL A 325 -2.01 2.31 25.23
CA VAL A 325 -2.22 0.90 24.87
C VAL A 325 -3.04 0.15 25.91
N ASP A 326 -2.82 0.42 27.20
CA ASP A 326 -3.62 -0.16 28.27
C ASP A 326 -5.10 0.20 28.11
N ALA A 327 -5.42 1.38 27.56
CA ALA A 327 -6.79 1.75 27.22
C ALA A 327 -7.38 0.89 26.09
N TRP A 328 -6.58 0.39 25.16
CA TRP A 328 -7.05 -0.47 24.06
C TRP A 328 -7.33 -1.91 24.49
N ILE A 329 -6.54 -2.44 25.44
CA ILE A 329 -6.63 -3.85 25.89
C ILE A 329 -7.45 -4.06 27.16
N LYS A 330 -7.91 -2.98 27.82
CA LYS A 330 -8.86 -3.09 28.94
C LYS A 330 -10.16 -3.71 28.44
N LYS A 331 -10.62 -4.75 29.14
CA LYS A 331 -11.93 -5.36 28.88
C LYS A 331 -13.02 -4.32 29.14
N SER A 332 -13.79 -4.02 28.10
CA SER A 332 -15.14 -3.43 28.23
C SER A 332 -16.12 -4.40 28.86
#